data_AF-A0A352DRS4-F1
#
_entry.id   AF-A0A352DRS4-F1
#
_cell.length_a   1.000
_cell.length_b   1.000
_cell.length_c   1.000
_cell.angle_alpha   90.00
_cell.angle_beta   90.00
_cell.angle_gamma   90.00
#
_symmetry.space_group_name_H-M   'P 1'
#
loop_
_entity.id
_entity.type
_entity.pdbx_description
1 polymer ?
#
loop_
_entity_poly.entity_id
_entity_poly.type
_entity_poly.pdbx_seq_one_letter_code
_entity_poly.pdbx_strand_id
1 'polypeptide(L)'
;ALEVLASSLRIVPSASLGRAAAAERARTREVATAAADLRRKVLAREPWHWPAGATPRALIGDAAQAAGIEIADIDRVPHDHVRAASLTALTLGERLDLVLAHYDLRVAWGTRPRIVAVEAADAIAVATDSRPRGSTSPRQPRGPGVDVFTLRLEAPLDEALAAIATRLGLVLDLDRDSLAARGMQPGEIVRARVTDASREELLDAVVGPLGLRWTIADKRLRVFAP
;
A
#
# COMPACT_ATOMS: atom_id res chain seq x y z
N ALA A 1 -0.89 -5.64 -6.25
CA ALA A 1 -0.78 -4.23 -5.83
C ALA A 1 -1.35 -4.07 -4.42
N LEU A 2 -0.88 -3.07 -3.68
CA LEU A 2 -1.28 -2.81 -2.31
C LEU A 2 -2.16 -1.56 -2.27
N GLU A 3 -3.30 -1.64 -1.60
CA GLU A 3 -4.22 -0.52 -1.42
C GLU A 3 -4.46 -0.30 0.08
N VAL A 4 -4.09 0.88 0.57
CA VAL A 4 -4.18 1.25 1.99
C VAL A 4 -5.46 2.05 2.20
N LEU A 5 -6.29 1.60 3.15
CA LEU A 5 -7.54 2.25 3.57
C LEU A 5 -7.42 2.70 5.03
N ALA A 6 -8.40 3.44 5.53
CA ALA A 6 -8.36 4.03 6.87
C ALA A 6 -8.15 3.00 8.00
N SER A 7 -8.90 1.89 7.96
CA SER A 7 -8.84 0.82 8.98
C SER A 7 -8.39 -0.54 8.43
N SER A 8 -8.04 -0.63 7.16
CA SER A 8 -7.68 -1.91 6.53
C SER A 8 -6.74 -1.72 5.36
N LEU A 9 -6.20 -2.84 4.86
CA LEU A 9 -5.33 -2.84 3.71
C LEU A 9 -5.73 -4.02 2.83
N ARG A 10 -5.76 -3.80 1.51
CA ARG A 10 -6.19 -4.79 0.53
C ARG A 10 -5.05 -5.10 -0.44
N ILE A 11 -4.89 -6.38 -0.73
CA ILE A 11 -4.02 -6.86 -1.79
C ILE A 11 -4.92 -7.15 -2.99
N VAL A 12 -4.69 -6.44 -4.09
CA VAL A 12 -5.54 -6.49 -5.29
C VAL A 12 -4.71 -6.65 -6.56
N PRO A 13 -5.27 -7.22 -7.64
CA PRO A 13 -4.66 -7.12 -8.97
C PRO A 13 -4.43 -5.66 -9.36
N SER A 14 -3.38 -5.39 -10.13
CA SER A 14 -3.05 -4.02 -10.55
C SER A 14 -4.19 -3.34 -11.33
N ALA A 15 -4.99 -4.12 -12.06
CA ALA A 15 -6.17 -3.62 -12.79
C ALA A 15 -7.31 -3.13 -11.88
N SER A 16 -7.34 -3.58 -10.62
CA SER A 16 -8.37 -3.21 -9.63
C SER A 16 -7.87 -2.18 -8.62
N LEU A 17 -6.63 -1.73 -8.74
CA LEU A 17 -6.02 -0.75 -7.82
C LEU A 17 -6.82 0.56 -7.82
N GLY A 18 -7.08 1.10 -6.63
CA GLY A 18 -7.74 2.39 -6.43
C GLY A 18 -9.25 2.29 -6.30
N ARG A 19 -9.87 1.12 -6.57
CA ARG A 19 -11.33 0.95 -6.50
C ARG A 19 -11.84 1.01 -5.06
N ALA A 20 -11.18 0.33 -4.13
CA ALA A 20 -11.62 0.32 -2.73
C ALA A 20 -11.37 1.69 -2.06
N ALA A 21 -10.26 2.35 -2.38
CA ALA A 21 -9.94 3.68 -1.89
C ALA A 21 -10.82 4.75 -2.55
N ALA A 22 -11.25 4.59 -3.81
CA ALA A 22 -12.28 5.42 -4.42
C ALA A 22 -13.62 5.30 -3.67
N ALA A 23 -14.05 4.07 -3.36
CA ALA A 23 -15.26 3.83 -2.58
C ALA A 23 -15.18 4.48 -1.19
N GLU A 24 -14.05 4.33 -0.49
CA GLU A 24 -13.84 4.96 0.83
C GLU A 24 -13.83 6.50 0.76
N ARG A 25 -13.21 7.09 -0.26
CA ARG A 25 -13.23 8.55 -0.47
C ARG A 25 -14.64 9.04 -0.79
N ALA A 26 -15.41 8.30 -1.59
CA ALA A 26 -16.81 8.62 -1.86
C ALA A 26 -17.65 8.56 -0.58
N ARG A 27 -17.55 7.45 0.17
CA ARG A 27 -18.21 7.29 1.48
C ARG A 27 -17.89 8.44 2.43
N THR A 28 -16.60 8.78 2.57
CA THR A 28 -16.16 9.86 3.47
C THR A 28 -16.81 11.19 3.11
N ARG A 29 -16.83 11.56 1.82
CA ARG A 29 -17.46 12.81 1.36
C ARG A 29 -18.98 12.80 1.59
N GLU A 30 -19.65 11.72 1.22
CA GLU A 30 -21.10 11.62 1.29
C GLU A 30 -21.61 11.59 2.74
N VAL A 31 -20.97 10.79 3.60
CA VAL A 31 -21.30 10.67 5.03
C VAL A 31 -21.04 11.98 5.78
N ALA A 32 -20.03 12.77 5.38
CA ALA A 32 -19.79 14.08 5.99
C ALA A 32 -20.99 15.03 5.82
N THR A 33 -21.64 15.00 4.66
CA THR A 33 -22.80 15.84 4.32
C THR A 33 -24.16 15.21 4.66
N ALA A 34 -24.17 13.95 5.13
CA ALA A 34 -25.40 13.23 5.46
C ALA A 34 -26.10 13.77 6.72
N ALA A 35 -27.38 13.43 6.87
CA ALA A 35 -28.14 13.69 8.09
C ALA A 35 -27.43 13.09 9.32
N ALA A 36 -27.51 13.79 10.47
CA ALA A 36 -26.76 13.43 11.66
C ALA A 36 -27.06 12.01 12.18
N ASP A 37 -28.31 11.55 12.05
CA ASP A 37 -28.70 10.18 12.41
C ASP A 37 -28.02 9.14 11.51
N LEU A 38 -28.13 9.30 10.18
CA LEU A 38 -27.49 8.41 9.22
C LEU A 38 -25.97 8.37 9.44
N ARG A 39 -25.33 9.55 9.58
CA ARG A 39 -23.89 9.63 9.85
C ARG A 39 -23.49 8.87 11.11
N ARG A 40 -24.27 8.99 12.18
CA ARG A 40 -24.01 8.27 13.45
C ARG A 40 -24.09 6.76 13.26
N LYS A 41 -25.12 6.27 12.55
CA LYS A 41 -25.31 4.84 12.25
C LYS A 41 -24.20 4.29 11.37
N VAL A 42 -23.80 5.02 10.32
CA VAL A 42 -22.75 4.57 9.39
C VAL A 42 -21.38 4.50 10.06
N LEU A 43 -21.09 5.42 10.99
CA LEU A 43 -19.82 5.49 11.71
C LEU A 43 -19.80 4.65 13.01
N ALA A 44 -20.90 3.98 13.36
CA ALA A 44 -20.95 3.08 14.51
C ALA A 44 -20.01 1.89 14.28
N ARG A 45 -19.10 1.64 15.24
CA ARG A 45 -18.08 0.60 15.16
C ARG A 45 -18.50 -0.63 15.93
N GLU A 46 -18.45 -1.78 15.28
CA GLU A 46 -18.78 -3.06 15.88
C GLU A 46 -17.87 -4.16 15.30
N PRO A 47 -17.51 -5.18 16.10
CA PRO A 47 -16.91 -6.38 15.55
C PRO A 47 -17.86 -7.04 14.54
N TRP A 48 -17.30 -7.82 13.62
CA TRP A 48 -18.12 -8.48 12.62
C TRP A 48 -17.68 -9.91 12.39
N HIS A 49 -18.64 -10.81 12.47
CA HIS A 49 -18.41 -12.24 12.48
C HIS A 49 -19.53 -12.92 11.71
N TRP A 50 -19.15 -13.89 10.87
CA TRP A 50 -20.10 -14.70 10.11
C TRP A 50 -19.59 -16.12 9.91
N PRO A 51 -20.51 -17.10 9.84
CA PRO A 51 -20.15 -18.49 9.60
C PRO A 51 -19.76 -18.75 8.13
N ALA A 52 -19.15 -19.91 7.88
CA ALA A 52 -18.90 -20.36 6.51
C ALA A 52 -20.23 -20.57 5.78
N GLY A 53 -20.27 -20.20 4.50
CA GLY A 53 -21.49 -20.31 3.70
C GLY A 53 -22.43 -19.11 3.83
N ALA A 54 -22.05 -18.07 4.58
CA ALA A 54 -22.76 -16.79 4.50
C ALA A 54 -22.72 -16.24 3.07
N THR A 55 -23.73 -15.45 2.68
CA THR A 55 -23.76 -14.76 1.38
C THR A 55 -23.53 -13.26 1.55
N PRO A 56 -22.88 -12.58 0.58
CA PRO A 56 -22.70 -11.13 0.58
C PRO A 56 -24.01 -10.37 0.81
N ARG A 57 -25.11 -10.79 0.16
CA ARG A 57 -26.42 -10.15 0.35
C ARG A 57 -26.92 -10.29 1.77
N ALA A 58 -26.83 -11.47 2.38
CA ALA A 58 -27.21 -11.66 3.78
C ALA A 58 -26.34 -10.78 4.70
N LEU A 59 -25.01 -10.78 4.49
CA LEU A 59 -24.09 -9.96 5.29
C LEU A 59 -24.44 -8.46 5.24
N ILE A 60 -24.69 -7.94 4.04
CA ILE A 60 -25.06 -6.53 3.83
C ILE A 60 -26.44 -6.24 4.44
N GLY A 61 -27.42 -7.11 4.18
CA GLY A 61 -28.79 -6.99 4.67
C GLY A 61 -28.84 -6.99 6.19
N ASP A 62 -28.24 -7.98 6.84
CA ASP A 62 -28.21 -8.13 8.29
C ASP A 62 -27.53 -6.94 8.97
N ALA A 63 -26.38 -6.49 8.43
CA ALA A 63 -25.64 -5.34 8.96
C ALA A 63 -26.43 -4.03 8.80
N ALA A 64 -27.10 -3.82 7.67
CA ALA A 64 -27.93 -2.64 7.43
C ALA A 64 -29.20 -2.65 8.30
N GLN A 65 -29.86 -3.80 8.41
CA GLN A 65 -31.03 -4.01 9.26
C GLN A 65 -30.71 -3.76 10.74
N ALA A 66 -29.59 -4.29 11.24
CA ALA A 66 -29.14 -4.07 12.62
C ALA A 66 -28.93 -2.57 12.93
N ALA A 67 -28.47 -1.80 11.94
CA ALA A 67 -28.30 -0.35 12.06
C ALA A 67 -29.59 0.46 11.79
N GLY A 68 -30.69 -0.19 11.41
CA GLY A 68 -31.93 0.46 11.02
C GLY A 68 -31.77 1.32 9.76
N ILE A 69 -31.02 0.83 8.77
CA ILE A 69 -30.82 1.47 7.47
C ILE A 69 -31.36 0.56 6.37
N GLU A 70 -32.19 1.10 5.50
CA GLU A 70 -32.59 0.45 4.25
C GLU A 70 -31.58 0.80 3.15
N ILE A 71 -31.02 -0.20 2.48
CA ILE A 71 -30.13 -0.04 1.34
C ILE A 71 -30.81 -0.62 0.10
N ALA A 72 -31.08 0.22 -0.89
CA ALA A 72 -31.66 -0.21 -2.15
C ALA A 72 -30.62 -0.91 -3.05
N ASP A 73 -31.12 -1.63 -4.07
CA ASP A 73 -30.32 -2.29 -5.12
C ASP A 73 -29.40 -3.43 -4.61
N ILE A 74 -29.79 -4.12 -3.52
CA ILE A 74 -29.06 -5.27 -2.99
C ILE A 74 -28.91 -6.41 -4.00
N ASP A 75 -29.83 -6.50 -4.96
CA ASP A 75 -29.82 -7.52 -6.01
C ASP A 75 -28.65 -7.40 -7.00
N ARG A 76 -27.93 -6.27 -6.99
CA ARG A 76 -26.69 -6.10 -7.78
C ARG A 76 -25.52 -6.91 -7.24
N VAL A 77 -25.57 -7.32 -5.97
CA VAL A 77 -24.48 -8.08 -5.35
C VAL A 77 -24.61 -9.56 -5.73
N PRO A 78 -23.57 -10.23 -6.24
CA PRO A 78 -23.63 -11.66 -6.51
C PRO A 78 -23.95 -12.52 -5.27
N HIS A 79 -24.55 -13.69 -5.48
CA HIS A 79 -24.97 -14.65 -4.44
C HIS A 79 -23.87 -15.67 -4.06
N ASP A 80 -22.60 -15.26 -4.12
CA ASP A 80 -21.50 -16.18 -3.83
C ASP A 80 -21.48 -16.56 -2.33
N HIS A 81 -20.98 -17.74 -2.01
CA HIS A 81 -20.73 -18.07 -0.61
C HIS A 81 -19.35 -17.56 -0.19
N VAL A 82 -19.29 -16.93 0.98
CA VAL A 82 -18.03 -16.48 1.58
C VAL A 82 -17.55 -17.45 2.65
N ARG A 83 -16.23 -17.47 2.84
CA ARG A 83 -15.59 -18.18 3.95
C ARG A 83 -15.95 -17.53 5.27
N ALA A 84 -15.93 -18.32 6.35
CA ALA A 84 -16.07 -17.79 7.70
C ALA A 84 -14.99 -16.74 7.97
N ALA A 85 -15.35 -15.68 8.69
CA ALA A 85 -14.39 -14.71 9.19
C ALA A 85 -14.85 -14.07 10.50
N SER A 86 -13.88 -13.60 11.26
CA SER A 86 -14.05 -12.73 12.42
C SER A 86 -13.13 -11.54 12.26
N LEU A 87 -13.71 -10.34 12.24
CA LEU A 87 -13.01 -9.08 12.03
C LEU A 87 -13.03 -8.25 13.32
N THR A 88 -12.00 -7.42 13.47
CA THR A 88 -11.95 -6.39 14.50
C THR A 88 -13.07 -5.35 14.30
N ALA A 89 -13.28 -4.49 15.28
CA ALA A 89 -14.33 -3.48 15.20
C ALA A 89 -14.11 -2.55 14.00
N LEU A 90 -15.08 -2.53 13.09
CA LEU A 90 -15.14 -1.68 11.89
C LEU A 90 -16.42 -0.86 11.91
N THR A 91 -16.40 0.33 11.31
CA THR A 91 -17.64 1.08 11.08
C THR A 91 -18.58 0.29 10.17
N LEU A 92 -19.89 0.52 10.26
CA LEU A 92 -20.84 -0.05 9.28
C LEU A 92 -20.40 0.24 7.85
N GLY A 93 -19.99 1.47 7.54
CA GLY A 93 -19.50 1.84 6.22
C GLY A 93 -18.31 0.99 5.76
N GLU A 94 -17.33 0.74 6.63
CA GLU A 94 -16.18 -0.11 6.33
C GLU A 94 -16.55 -1.59 6.17
N ARG A 95 -17.49 -2.10 6.97
CA ARG A 95 -18.02 -3.47 6.84
C ARG A 95 -18.63 -3.68 5.46
N LEU A 96 -19.49 -2.75 5.03
CA LEU A 96 -20.14 -2.82 3.71
C LEU A 96 -19.13 -2.69 2.57
N ASP A 97 -18.19 -1.74 2.66
CA ASP A 97 -17.15 -1.58 1.64
C ASP A 97 -16.26 -2.82 1.52
N LEU A 98 -15.97 -3.52 2.62
CA LEU A 98 -15.16 -4.73 2.59
C LEU A 98 -15.76 -5.82 1.71
N VAL A 99 -17.08 -6.04 1.82
CA VAL A 99 -17.82 -7.03 1.03
C VAL A 99 -18.02 -6.55 -0.40
N LEU A 100 -18.45 -5.31 -0.58
CA LEU A 100 -18.79 -4.75 -1.90
C LEU A 100 -17.57 -4.55 -2.80
N ALA A 101 -16.39 -4.30 -2.22
CA ALA A 101 -15.15 -4.16 -2.97
C ALA A 101 -14.68 -5.46 -3.63
N HIS A 102 -15.28 -6.63 -3.35
CA HIS A 102 -15.02 -7.84 -4.15
C HIS A 102 -15.69 -7.79 -5.53
N TYR A 103 -16.73 -6.96 -5.67
CA TYR A 103 -17.58 -6.87 -6.85
C TYR A 103 -17.48 -5.51 -7.55
N ASP A 104 -16.50 -4.69 -7.18
CA ASP A 104 -16.36 -3.31 -7.65
C ASP A 104 -17.62 -2.45 -7.41
N LEU A 105 -18.33 -2.73 -6.30
CA LEU A 105 -19.51 -2.01 -5.86
C LEU A 105 -19.20 -1.15 -4.63
N ARG A 106 -20.08 -0.19 -4.34
CA ARG A 106 -20.10 0.60 -3.11
C ARG A 106 -21.53 1.01 -2.76
N VAL A 107 -21.73 1.50 -1.54
CA VAL A 107 -22.97 2.21 -1.19
C VAL A 107 -22.81 3.69 -1.53
N ALA A 108 -23.77 4.26 -2.26
CA ALA A 108 -23.96 5.69 -2.39
C ALA A 108 -24.78 6.20 -1.20
N TRP A 109 -24.15 6.99 -0.32
CA TRP A 109 -24.74 7.46 0.93
C TRP A 109 -25.50 8.78 0.70
N GLY A 110 -26.72 8.69 0.20
CA GLY A 110 -27.64 9.82 0.06
C GLY A 110 -28.78 9.80 1.08
N THR A 111 -29.85 10.54 0.79
CA THR A 111 -31.12 10.47 1.55
C THR A 111 -31.72 9.07 1.52
N ARG A 112 -31.49 8.33 0.42
CA ARG A 112 -31.79 6.91 0.29
C ARG A 112 -30.52 6.15 -0.13
N PRO A 113 -29.84 5.46 0.80
CA PRO A 113 -28.68 4.65 0.48
C PRO A 113 -28.99 3.58 -0.56
N ARG A 114 -28.08 3.39 -1.52
CA ARG A 114 -28.24 2.38 -2.58
C ARG A 114 -26.90 1.85 -3.09
N ILE A 115 -26.90 0.64 -3.64
CA ILE A 115 -25.68 0.02 -4.17
C ILE A 115 -25.42 0.47 -5.61
N VAL A 116 -24.22 0.98 -5.84
CA VAL A 116 -23.74 1.48 -7.13
C VAL A 116 -22.39 0.87 -7.49
N ALA A 117 -22.02 0.92 -8.77
CA ALA A 117 -20.67 0.57 -9.19
C ALA A 117 -19.67 1.64 -8.72
N VAL A 118 -18.42 1.24 -8.49
CA VAL A 118 -17.32 2.18 -8.35
C VAL A 118 -16.97 2.70 -9.74
N GLU A 119 -17.05 4.02 -9.91
CA GLU A 119 -16.73 4.68 -11.18
C GLU A 119 -15.24 4.49 -11.52
N ALA A 120 -14.96 4.03 -12.73
CA ALA A 120 -13.60 3.76 -13.18
C ALA A 120 -12.70 5.01 -13.13
N ALA A 121 -13.27 6.18 -13.44
CA ALA A 121 -12.56 7.46 -13.40
C ALA A 121 -12.08 7.81 -11.97
N ASP A 122 -12.92 7.58 -10.96
CA ASP A 122 -12.57 7.81 -9.56
C ASP A 122 -11.46 6.84 -9.12
N ALA A 123 -11.56 5.57 -9.50
CA ALA A 123 -10.54 4.56 -9.21
C ALA A 123 -9.18 4.91 -9.84
N ILE A 124 -9.17 5.37 -11.09
CA ILE A 124 -7.94 5.83 -11.77
C ILE A 124 -7.37 7.06 -11.08
N ALA A 125 -8.20 8.05 -10.76
CA ALA A 125 -7.77 9.25 -10.05
C ALA A 125 -7.10 8.89 -8.71
N VAL A 126 -7.71 7.97 -7.95
CA VAL A 126 -7.15 7.47 -6.70
C VAL A 126 -5.85 6.70 -6.91
N ALA A 127 -5.81 5.76 -7.86
CA ALA A 127 -4.61 4.98 -8.14
C ALA A 127 -3.42 5.85 -8.58
N THR A 128 -3.68 6.92 -9.34
CA THR A 128 -2.64 7.88 -9.75
C THR A 128 -2.15 8.77 -8.60
N ASP A 129 -3.02 9.06 -7.63
CA ASP A 129 -2.71 9.80 -6.41
C ASP A 129 -2.00 8.92 -5.36
N SER A 130 -2.24 7.60 -5.40
CA SER A 130 -1.59 6.58 -4.57
C SER A 130 -0.25 6.07 -5.15
N ARG A 131 0.09 6.37 -6.40
CA ARG A 131 1.49 6.28 -6.85
C ARG A 131 2.28 7.28 -6.00
N PRO A 132 3.52 6.97 -5.55
CA PRO A 132 4.25 7.90 -4.73
C PRO A 132 4.51 9.17 -5.53
N ARG A 133 3.69 10.21 -5.33
CA ARG A 133 4.12 11.58 -5.56
C ARG A 133 5.29 11.77 -4.62
N GLY A 134 6.46 12.06 -5.18
CA GLY A 134 7.61 12.52 -4.41
C GLY A 134 7.12 13.54 -3.39
N SER A 135 7.42 13.28 -2.12
CA SER A 135 6.92 14.04 -0.99
C SER A 135 7.40 15.49 -1.07
N THR A 136 6.61 16.36 -1.70
CA THR A 136 6.72 17.80 -1.55
C THR A 136 5.62 18.28 -0.62
N SER A 137 5.93 18.39 0.67
CA SER A 137 5.90 19.69 1.34
C SER A 137 6.38 19.61 2.79
N PRO A 138 7.00 20.70 3.28
CA PRO A 138 8.00 20.64 4.32
C PRO A 138 7.38 20.82 5.70
N ARG A 139 7.67 19.88 6.61
CA ARG A 139 7.61 20.18 8.04
C ARG A 139 8.90 20.92 8.39
N GLN A 140 8.74 22.14 8.88
CA GLN A 140 9.79 23.09 9.24
C GLN A 140 11.00 22.43 9.96
N PRO A 141 12.25 22.70 9.57
CA PRO A 141 13.40 21.99 10.10
C PRO A 141 13.78 22.50 11.50
N ARG A 142 13.96 21.57 12.45
CA ARG A 142 14.89 21.73 13.56
C ARG A 142 16.09 20.83 13.30
N GLY A 143 17.23 21.44 13.05
CA GLY A 143 18.56 20.82 13.03
C GLY A 143 19.03 20.29 11.66
N PRO A 144 20.35 20.32 11.39
CA PRO A 144 20.93 19.73 10.19
C PRO A 144 20.83 18.19 10.31
N GLY A 145 19.77 17.62 9.75
CA GLY A 145 19.56 16.19 9.72
C GLY A 145 20.44 15.55 8.65
N VAL A 146 21.29 14.61 9.07
CA VAL A 146 22.00 13.68 8.19
C VAL A 146 20.97 12.79 7.50
N ASP A 147 21.07 12.62 6.18
CA ASP A 147 20.22 11.69 5.43
C ASP A 147 20.44 10.26 5.97
N VAL A 148 19.42 9.69 6.61
CA VAL A 148 19.47 8.34 7.18
C VAL A 148 18.67 7.34 6.35
N PHE A 149 19.25 6.16 6.16
CA PHE A 149 18.78 5.11 5.26
C PHE A 149 18.65 3.80 6.03
N THR A 150 17.48 3.16 5.90
CA THR A 150 17.26 1.78 6.33
C THR A 150 17.15 0.89 5.10
N LEU A 151 17.98 -0.16 5.05
CA LEU A 151 18.08 -1.12 3.95
C LEU A 151 18.10 -2.54 4.51
N ARG A 152 17.22 -3.38 3.98
CA ARG A 152 17.25 -4.84 4.20
C ARG A 152 17.24 -5.49 2.83
N LEU A 153 18.33 -6.16 2.46
CA LEU A 153 18.47 -6.79 1.16
C LEU A 153 19.04 -8.20 1.29
N GLU A 154 18.51 -9.10 0.46
CA GLU A 154 19.07 -10.42 0.14
C GLU A 154 18.97 -10.56 -1.39
N ALA A 155 20.00 -10.11 -2.10
CA ALA A 155 19.99 -10.05 -3.56
C ALA A 155 21.41 -10.24 -4.11
N PRO A 156 21.55 -10.65 -5.39
CA PRO A 156 22.84 -10.61 -6.08
C PRO A 156 23.50 -9.24 -5.93
N LEU A 157 24.82 -9.20 -5.71
CA LEU A 157 25.58 -7.96 -5.52
C LEU A 157 25.29 -6.90 -6.59
N ASP A 158 25.23 -7.32 -7.86
CA ASP A 158 24.96 -6.42 -8.99
C ASP A 158 23.58 -5.76 -8.89
N GLU A 159 22.55 -6.54 -8.52
CA GLU A 159 21.18 -6.05 -8.34
C GLU A 159 21.07 -5.16 -7.10
N ALA A 160 21.77 -5.53 -6.02
CA ALA A 160 21.83 -4.75 -4.79
C ALA A 160 22.45 -3.37 -5.04
N LEU A 161 23.61 -3.32 -5.71
CA LEU A 161 24.30 -2.07 -6.03
C LEU A 161 23.52 -1.24 -7.07
N ALA A 162 22.87 -1.88 -8.04
CA ALA A 162 22.03 -1.17 -9.01
C ALA A 162 20.81 -0.53 -8.33
N ALA A 163 20.18 -1.23 -7.38
CA ALA A 163 19.07 -0.70 -6.60
C ALA A 163 19.50 0.46 -5.69
N ILE A 164 20.67 0.35 -5.04
CA ILE A 164 21.24 1.42 -4.22
C ILE A 164 21.60 2.65 -5.07
N ALA A 165 22.27 2.45 -6.20
CA ALA A 165 22.64 3.53 -7.12
C ALA A 165 21.39 4.26 -7.66
N THR A 166 20.37 3.50 -8.09
CA THR A 166 19.09 4.05 -8.53
C THR A 166 18.41 4.87 -7.44
N ARG A 167 18.42 4.36 -6.19
CA ARG A 167 17.82 5.05 -5.03
C ARG A 167 18.59 6.31 -4.64
N LEU A 168 19.91 6.33 -4.81
CA LEU A 168 20.78 7.48 -4.54
C LEU A 168 20.87 8.46 -5.72
N GLY A 169 20.23 8.16 -6.86
CA GLY A 169 20.33 8.97 -8.08
C GLY A 169 21.72 8.95 -8.71
N LEU A 170 22.48 7.88 -8.49
CA LEU A 170 23.83 7.68 -9.00
C LEU A 170 23.81 6.70 -10.18
N VAL A 171 24.71 6.91 -11.13
CA VAL A 171 24.97 5.94 -12.21
C VAL A 171 25.98 4.92 -11.68
N LEU A 172 25.59 3.65 -11.66
CA LEU A 172 26.47 2.57 -11.22
C LEU A 172 27.55 2.29 -12.28
N ASP A 173 28.80 2.27 -11.84
CA ASP A 173 29.97 1.86 -12.63
C ASP A 173 30.70 0.72 -11.90
N LEU A 174 30.59 -0.49 -12.43
CA LEU A 174 31.21 -1.69 -11.86
C LEU A 174 32.48 -2.01 -12.62
N ASP A 175 33.62 -1.98 -11.92
CA ASP A 175 34.91 -2.39 -12.46
C ASP A 175 34.98 -3.93 -12.53
N ARG A 176 34.41 -4.49 -13.60
CA ARG A 176 34.26 -5.95 -13.79
C ARG A 176 35.61 -6.67 -13.82
N ASP A 177 36.65 -6.03 -14.32
CA ASP A 177 38.00 -6.60 -14.41
C ASP A 177 38.62 -6.76 -13.01
N SER A 178 38.43 -5.75 -12.13
CA SER A 178 38.90 -5.79 -10.74
C SER A 178 38.13 -6.78 -9.88
N LEU A 179 36.82 -6.95 -10.14
CA LEU A 179 35.96 -7.93 -9.46
C LEU A 179 36.30 -9.38 -9.87
N ALA A 180 36.59 -9.61 -11.16
CA ALA A 180 37.00 -10.91 -11.67
C ALA A 180 38.37 -11.35 -11.14
N ALA A 181 39.32 -10.42 -10.96
CA ALA A 181 40.64 -10.68 -10.39
C ALA A 181 40.60 -11.20 -8.94
N ARG A 182 39.51 -10.93 -8.20
CA ARG A 182 39.26 -11.47 -6.85
C ARG A 182 38.49 -12.79 -6.83
N GLY A 183 38.12 -13.33 -7.98
CA GLY A 183 37.39 -14.61 -8.07
C GLY A 183 35.92 -14.53 -7.62
N MET A 184 35.33 -13.32 -7.57
CA MET A 184 33.90 -13.17 -7.31
C MET A 184 33.09 -13.71 -8.50
N GLN A 185 32.14 -14.60 -8.24
CA GLN A 185 31.24 -15.11 -9.28
C GLN A 185 30.06 -14.15 -9.48
N PRO A 186 29.64 -13.87 -10.72
CA PRO A 186 28.43 -13.10 -10.98
C PRO A 186 27.24 -13.80 -10.33
N GLY A 187 26.56 -13.13 -9.38
CA GLY A 187 25.42 -13.71 -8.65
C GLY A 187 25.62 -13.97 -7.15
N GLU A 188 26.74 -13.54 -6.55
CA GLU A 188 26.96 -13.69 -5.11
C GLU A 188 25.87 -12.94 -4.31
N ILE A 189 25.14 -13.67 -3.46
CA ILE A 189 24.03 -13.13 -2.68
C ILE A 189 24.58 -12.34 -1.51
N VAL A 190 24.35 -11.03 -1.54
CA VAL A 190 24.71 -10.14 -0.44
C VAL A 190 23.55 -10.05 0.52
N ARG A 191 23.84 -10.19 1.82
CA ARG A 191 22.88 -9.98 2.89
C ARG A 191 23.31 -8.80 3.71
N ALA A 192 22.61 -7.68 3.58
CA ALA A 192 22.87 -6.48 4.36
C ALA A 192 21.60 -6.03 5.07
N ARG A 193 21.72 -5.79 6.37
CA ARG A 193 20.70 -5.14 7.19
C ARG A 193 21.33 -3.92 7.83
N VAL A 194 20.83 -2.76 7.43
CA VAL A 194 21.30 -1.46 7.90
C VAL A 194 20.07 -0.67 8.32
N THR A 195 20.13 -0.05 9.49
CA THR A 195 19.05 0.77 10.05
C THR A 195 19.60 2.13 10.38
N ASP A 196 18.92 3.18 9.92
CA ASP A 196 19.26 4.57 10.26
C ASP A 196 20.70 4.98 9.91
N ALA A 197 21.25 4.48 8.80
CA ALA A 197 22.64 4.75 8.41
C ALA A 197 22.74 5.89 7.39
N SER A 198 23.80 6.68 7.48
CA SER A 198 24.15 7.64 6.45
C SER A 198 24.45 6.96 5.12
N ARG A 199 24.50 7.75 4.04
CA ARG A 199 24.83 7.26 2.69
C ARG A 199 26.16 6.49 2.64
N GLU A 200 27.14 6.95 3.40
CA GLU A 200 28.50 6.38 3.44
C GLU A 200 28.48 5.07 4.21
N GLU A 201 27.86 5.06 5.40
CA GLU A 201 27.67 3.85 6.22
C GLU A 201 26.83 2.78 5.50
N LEU A 202 25.87 3.19 4.67
CA LEU A 202 25.07 2.29 3.83
C LEU A 202 25.95 1.58 2.78
N LEU A 203 26.80 2.34 2.09
CA LEU A 203 27.68 1.78 1.06
C LEU A 203 28.73 0.88 1.71
N ASP A 204 29.35 1.32 2.81
CA ASP A 204 30.31 0.53 3.58
C ASP A 204 29.71 -0.76 4.13
N ALA A 205 28.47 -0.75 4.62
CA ALA A 205 27.82 -1.95 5.11
C ALA A 205 27.51 -2.98 4.02
N VAL A 206 27.42 -2.56 2.75
CA VAL A 206 27.15 -3.42 1.60
C VAL A 206 28.44 -3.93 0.95
N VAL A 207 29.44 -3.05 0.78
CA VAL A 207 30.69 -3.36 0.06
C VAL A 207 31.83 -3.79 0.99
N GLY A 208 31.81 -3.34 2.26
CA GLY A 208 32.83 -3.61 3.27
C GLY A 208 32.97 -5.09 3.64
N PRO A 209 31.87 -5.85 3.86
CA PRO A 209 31.93 -7.30 4.10
C PRO A 209 32.57 -8.07 2.94
N LEU A 210 32.58 -7.51 1.73
CA LEU A 210 33.13 -8.10 0.52
C LEU A 210 34.57 -7.63 0.24
N GLY A 211 35.13 -6.77 1.11
CA GLY A 211 36.47 -6.19 0.94
C GLY A 211 36.60 -5.27 -0.27
N LEU A 212 35.47 -4.75 -0.78
CA LEU A 212 35.41 -3.85 -1.93
C LEU A 212 35.52 -2.40 -1.49
N ARG A 213 36.00 -1.54 -2.39
CA ARG A 213 36.03 -0.09 -2.20
C ARG A 213 35.07 0.58 -3.16
N TRP A 214 34.55 1.73 -2.74
CA TRP A 214 33.68 2.56 -3.55
C TRP A 214 34.20 4.00 -3.58
N THR A 215 33.88 4.69 -4.65
CA THR A 215 34.09 6.14 -4.78
C THR A 215 32.91 6.75 -5.52
N ILE A 216 32.54 7.98 -5.16
CA ILE A 216 31.53 8.77 -5.86
C ILE A 216 32.22 9.95 -6.50
N ALA A 217 32.17 10.03 -7.83
CA ALA A 217 32.63 11.18 -8.61
C ALA A 217 31.59 11.50 -9.68
N ASP A 218 31.25 12.78 -9.87
CA ASP A 218 30.34 13.23 -10.94
C ASP A 218 29.01 12.46 -11.04
N LYS A 219 28.38 12.18 -9.88
CA LYS A 219 27.15 11.37 -9.76
C LYS A 219 27.29 9.92 -10.26
N ARG A 220 28.52 9.42 -10.39
CA ARG A 220 28.82 8.01 -10.67
C ARG A 220 29.33 7.34 -9.41
N LEU A 221 28.73 6.21 -9.06
CA LEU A 221 29.21 5.33 -8.01
C LEU A 221 30.10 4.28 -8.66
N ARG A 222 31.41 4.40 -8.47
CA ARG A 222 32.37 3.39 -8.93
C ARG A 222 32.70 2.44 -7.79
N VAL A 223 32.51 1.13 -8.01
CA VAL A 223 32.88 0.07 -7.06
C VAL A 223 33.99 -0.77 -7.67
N PHE A 224 35.08 -0.97 -6.93
CA PHE A 224 36.27 -1.67 -7.39
C PHE A 224 36.92 -2.46 -6.25
N ALA A 225 37.72 -3.48 -6.60
CA ALA A 225 38.53 -4.21 -5.63
C ALA A 225 39.89 -3.49 -5.43
N PRO A 226 40.41 -3.38 -4.19
CA PRO A 226 41.73 -2.82 -3.93
C PRO A 226 42.88 -3.74 -4.35
#